data_AF-G7GX27-F1
#
_entry.id   AF-G7GX27-F1
#
_cell.length_a   1.000
_cell.length_b   1.000
_cell.length_c   1.000
_cell.angle_alpha   90.00
_cell.angle_beta   90.00
_cell.angle_gamma   90.00
#
_symmetry.space_group_name_H-M   'P 1'
#
loop_
_entity.id
_entity.type
_entity.pdbx_description
1 polymer ?
#
loop_
_entity_poly.entity_id
_entity_poly.type
_entity_poly.pdbx_seq_one_letter_code
_entity_poly.pdbx_strand_id
1 'polypeptide(L)'
;MPESSERPPQFPVVRRGYDRETVDQQLARINSELHLLATDRDSAVSHAQELSAHLEQAREEIEQLRREVDKLALPPTSAAGMSERLSRMLQLASDEASEMRATAQAEADEMRSIAQQEAKAARQEAQAAHEEAQAAHKQANEELTNRRDKLAREEAEAESRRAELLAAAKKEAAQLKSTARTEADKLRATAKSNADKLTSATKNEAEKVTGRAQTEATKILDTARSEAKKITADAEAQAKTIIDAARSEAGHLLETAKAEAKKVTTDANAEANRLTTDANAEATRTRRAAQELASERLKEARSVATQTREAHRVTVERLTALTEHLAKAPQISAAELDKIIEATETEDQEALDDRVANAKAITKSAPDRGAVTRTQNNNHTRPSDAATGPIAVRARSGPPRPSRG
;
A
#
# COMPACT_ATOMS: atom_id res chain seq x y z
N MET A 1 -35.24 116.41 112.97
CA MET A 1 -35.61 116.48 114.40
C MET A 1 -35.96 115.08 114.89
N PRO A 2 -35.03 114.34 115.52
CA PRO A 2 -35.41 113.28 116.44
C PRO A 2 -35.41 113.83 117.87
N GLU A 3 -36.51 113.63 118.57
CA GLU A 3 -36.68 113.91 120.01
C GLU A 3 -35.75 113.00 120.81
N SER A 4 -34.63 113.53 121.29
CA SER A 4 -33.84 112.91 122.35
C SER A 4 -34.59 113.10 123.67
N SER A 5 -35.43 112.13 124.00
CA SER A 5 -36.08 111.98 125.29
C SER A 5 -35.03 111.64 126.37
N GLU A 6 -34.26 112.65 126.77
CA GLU A 6 -33.32 112.56 127.89
C GLU A 6 -34.11 112.41 129.19
N ARG A 7 -34.20 111.17 129.69
CA ARG A 7 -34.63 110.92 131.07
C ARG A 7 -33.73 111.74 132.00
N PRO A 8 -34.28 112.47 132.99
CA PRO A 8 -33.47 113.19 133.95
C PRO A 8 -32.56 112.20 134.70
N PRO A 9 -31.25 112.50 134.84
CA PRO A 9 -30.30 111.57 135.42
C PRO A 9 -30.71 111.23 136.86
N GLN A 10 -31.02 109.96 137.10
CA GLN A 10 -31.32 109.47 138.45
C GLN A 10 -30.00 109.33 139.20
N PHE A 11 -29.65 110.35 139.97
CA PHE A 11 -28.50 110.28 140.87
C PHE A 11 -28.84 109.33 142.04
N PRO A 12 -28.04 108.28 142.28
CA PRO A 12 -28.28 107.41 143.42
C PRO A 12 -28.09 108.19 144.73
N VAL A 13 -28.98 107.98 145.73
CA VAL A 13 -28.97 108.72 147.01
C VAL A 13 -28.39 107.81 148.11
N VAL A 14 -27.26 108.20 148.68
CA VAL A 14 -26.63 107.54 149.84
C VAL A 14 -27.15 108.19 151.13
N ARG A 15 -27.01 107.53 152.30
CA ARG A 15 -27.69 107.78 153.61
C ARG A 15 -27.93 109.25 154.04
N ARG A 16 -27.26 110.26 153.44
CA ARG A 16 -27.59 111.70 153.48
C ARG A 16 -27.13 112.46 152.20
N GLY A 17 -27.67 112.17 151.00
CA GLY A 17 -27.50 113.01 149.80
C GLY A 17 -27.21 112.24 148.50
N TYR A 18 -27.15 112.95 147.37
CA TYR A 18 -26.76 112.36 146.08
C TYR A 18 -25.32 111.86 146.11
N ASP A 19 -25.07 110.76 145.42
CA ASP A 19 -23.73 110.24 145.20
C ASP A 19 -22.91 111.23 144.38
N ARG A 20 -21.90 111.79 145.05
CA ARG A 20 -21.03 112.82 144.50
C ARG A 20 -20.25 112.31 143.28
N GLU A 21 -19.84 111.04 143.29
CA GLU A 21 -19.06 110.47 142.19
C GLU A 21 -19.89 110.37 140.91
N THR A 22 -21.16 109.95 141.03
CA THR A 22 -22.10 109.91 139.90
C THR A 22 -22.44 111.31 139.35
N VAL A 23 -22.61 112.31 140.23
CA VAL A 23 -22.87 113.71 139.81
C VAL A 23 -21.65 114.31 139.10
N ASP A 24 -20.45 114.12 139.64
CA ASP A 24 -19.22 114.64 139.05
C ASP A 24 -18.95 114.01 137.66
N GLN A 25 -19.24 112.71 137.49
CA GLN A 25 -19.17 112.05 136.17
C GLN A 25 -20.17 112.65 135.17
N GLN A 26 -21.41 112.93 135.59
CA GLN A 26 -22.41 113.51 134.71
C GLN A 26 -22.11 114.97 134.34
N LEU A 27 -21.60 115.77 135.30
CA LEU A 27 -21.13 117.12 135.02
C LEU A 27 -19.92 117.09 134.09
N ALA A 28 -18.99 116.15 134.25
CA ALA A 28 -17.87 115.97 133.34
C ALA A 28 -18.34 115.63 131.91
N ARG A 29 -19.39 114.80 131.77
CA ARG A 29 -20.02 114.49 130.49
C ARG A 29 -20.70 115.70 129.85
N ILE A 30 -21.49 116.47 130.61
CA ILE A 30 -22.15 117.67 130.07
C ILE A 30 -21.10 118.71 129.68
N ASN A 31 -20.03 118.87 130.46
CA ASN A 31 -18.94 119.77 130.11
C ASN A 31 -18.20 119.31 128.85
N SER A 32 -18.01 118.01 128.63
CA SER A 32 -17.41 117.51 127.39
C SER A 32 -18.35 117.68 126.19
N GLU A 33 -19.65 117.47 126.36
CA GLU A 33 -20.67 117.72 125.33
C GLU A 33 -20.76 119.22 124.98
N LEU A 34 -20.72 120.13 125.97
CA LEU A 34 -20.65 121.57 125.74
C LEU A 34 -19.37 121.99 125.01
N HIS A 35 -18.23 121.40 125.35
CA HIS A 35 -16.98 121.64 124.63
C HIS A 35 -17.04 121.14 123.18
N LEU A 36 -17.63 119.97 122.94
CA LEU A 36 -17.85 119.45 121.59
C LEU A 36 -18.74 120.41 120.79
N LEU A 37 -19.85 120.85 121.38
CA LEU A 37 -20.82 121.72 120.71
C LEU A 37 -20.25 123.13 120.44
N ALA A 38 -19.40 123.64 121.34
CA ALA A 38 -18.66 124.87 121.12
C ALA A 38 -17.66 124.72 119.96
N THR A 39 -16.96 123.58 119.88
CA THR A 39 -16.03 123.28 118.79
C THR A 39 -16.75 123.13 117.44
N ASP A 40 -17.91 122.46 117.43
CA ASP A 40 -18.74 122.31 116.23
C ASP A 40 -19.29 123.66 115.77
N ARG A 41 -19.74 124.51 116.71
CA ARG A 41 -20.16 125.89 116.40
C ARG A 41 -19.01 126.69 115.80
N ASP A 42 -17.83 126.64 116.42
CA ASP A 42 -16.68 127.41 115.95
C ASP A 42 -16.23 126.93 114.56
N SER A 43 -16.30 125.62 114.29
CA SER A 43 -16.06 125.03 112.96
C SER A 43 -17.09 125.50 111.93
N ALA A 44 -18.38 125.52 112.29
CA ALA A 44 -19.45 126.02 111.42
C ALA A 44 -19.32 127.51 111.11
N VAL A 45 -18.91 128.33 112.10
CA VAL A 45 -18.63 129.76 111.91
C VAL A 45 -17.44 129.96 110.97
N SER A 46 -16.37 129.17 111.11
CA SER A 46 -15.22 129.20 110.19
C SER A 46 -15.63 128.87 108.76
N HIS A 47 -16.40 127.80 108.55
CA HIS A 47 -16.89 127.44 107.22
C HIS A 47 -17.81 128.51 106.61
N ALA A 48 -18.67 129.14 107.42
CA ALA A 48 -19.50 130.24 106.95
C ALA A 48 -18.65 131.46 106.51
N GLN A 49 -17.55 131.74 107.22
CA GLN A 49 -16.60 132.79 106.85
C GLN A 49 -15.84 132.45 105.55
N GLU A 50 -15.39 131.21 105.37
CA GLU A 50 -14.74 130.74 104.13
C GLU A 50 -15.67 130.85 102.91
N LEU A 51 -16.91 130.37 103.04
CA LEU A 51 -17.93 130.49 101.99
C LEU A 51 -18.22 131.95 101.62
N SER A 52 -18.26 132.84 102.62
CA SER A 52 -18.43 134.28 102.38
C SER A 52 -17.26 134.86 101.58
N ALA A 53 -16.02 134.42 101.87
CA ALA A 53 -14.83 134.85 101.13
C ALA A 53 -14.84 134.36 99.67
N HIS A 54 -15.20 133.10 99.41
CA HIS A 54 -15.33 132.58 98.04
C HIS A 54 -16.43 133.29 97.24
N LEU A 55 -17.55 133.63 97.88
CA LEU A 55 -18.61 134.39 97.22
C LEU A 55 -18.15 135.81 96.84
N GLU A 56 -17.37 136.46 97.70
CA GLU A 56 -16.86 137.79 97.39
C GLU A 56 -15.81 137.74 96.28
N GLN A 57 -14.92 136.74 96.28
CA GLN A 57 -13.96 136.51 95.20
C GLN A 57 -14.66 136.26 93.85
N ALA A 58 -15.68 135.40 93.82
CA ALA A 58 -16.43 135.14 92.59
C ALA A 58 -17.18 136.38 92.11
N ARG A 59 -17.68 137.24 93.03
CA ARG A 59 -18.31 138.52 92.67
C ARG A 59 -17.31 139.50 92.07
N GLU A 60 -16.12 139.61 92.65
CA GLU A 60 -15.04 140.44 92.10
C GLU A 60 -14.63 139.98 90.69
N GLU A 61 -14.50 138.67 90.48
CA GLU A 61 -14.18 138.09 89.17
C GLU A 61 -15.28 138.35 88.14
N ILE A 62 -16.55 138.20 88.52
CA ILE A 62 -17.69 138.53 87.64
C ILE A 62 -17.69 140.02 87.29
N GLU A 63 -17.44 140.91 88.25
CA GLU A 63 -17.37 142.35 87.99
C GLU A 63 -16.17 142.71 87.11
N GLN A 64 -15.04 142.04 87.27
CA GLN A 64 -13.89 142.20 86.37
C GLN A 64 -14.22 141.74 84.95
N LEU A 65 -14.78 140.54 84.79
CA LEU A 65 -15.20 140.00 83.49
C LEU A 65 -16.24 140.91 82.81
N ARG A 66 -17.19 141.46 83.57
CA ARG A 66 -18.17 142.44 83.06
C ARG A 66 -17.50 143.70 82.54
N ARG A 67 -16.56 144.29 83.30
CA ARG A 67 -15.79 145.46 82.84
C ARG A 67 -14.99 145.17 81.58
N GLU A 68 -14.41 143.97 81.47
CA GLU A 68 -13.71 143.55 80.26
C GLU A 68 -14.65 143.39 79.07
N VAL A 69 -15.83 142.77 79.27
CA VAL A 69 -16.86 142.64 78.24
C VAL A 69 -17.38 144.00 77.80
N ASP A 70 -17.66 144.91 78.74
CA ASP A 70 -18.12 146.28 78.42
C ASP A 70 -17.07 147.02 77.59
N LYS A 71 -15.78 146.94 77.97
CA LYS A 71 -14.67 147.49 77.16
C LYS A 71 -14.62 146.91 75.76
N LEU A 72 -14.92 145.63 75.59
CA LEU A 72 -14.96 144.95 74.29
C LEU A 72 -16.24 145.25 73.48
N ALA A 73 -17.35 145.56 74.16
CA ALA A 73 -18.67 145.81 73.57
C ALA A 73 -18.86 147.27 73.10
N LEU A 74 -18.11 148.23 73.67
CA LEU A 74 -18.10 149.60 73.17
C LEU A 74 -17.47 149.67 71.75
N PRO A 75 -18.04 150.49 70.84
CA PRO A 75 -17.47 150.68 69.50
C PRO A 75 -16.05 151.27 69.60
N PRO A 76 -15.06 150.76 68.84
CA PRO A 76 -13.66 151.09 69.04
C PRO A 76 -13.35 152.50 68.49
N THR A 77 -13.46 153.52 69.34
CA THR A 77 -13.14 154.91 68.98
C THR A 77 -11.71 155.31 69.32
N SER A 78 -10.89 154.41 69.90
CA SER A 78 -9.48 154.66 70.23
C SER A 78 -8.53 153.63 69.60
N ALA A 79 -7.34 154.10 69.20
CA ALA A 79 -6.29 153.25 68.61
C ALA A 79 -5.78 152.15 69.56
N ALA A 80 -5.82 152.40 70.88
CA ALA A 80 -5.46 151.41 71.89
C ALA A 80 -6.48 150.25 71.94
N GLY A 81 -7.78 150.54 71.90
CA GLY A 81 -8.84 149.51 71.88
C GLY A 81 -8.86 148.69 70.58
N MET A 82 -8.52 149.30 69.44
CA MET A 82 -8.32 148.56 68.18
C MET A 82 -7.10 147.64 68.26
N SER A 83 -6.00 148.09 68.86
CA SER A 83 -4.76 147.29 69.01
C SER A 83 -4.96 146.11 69.97
N GLU A 84 -5.70 146.30 71.06
CA GLU A 84 -6.02 145.23 72.03
C GLU A 84 -6.98 144.18 71.44
N ARG A 85 -7.96 144.60 70.64
CA ARG A 85 -8.81 143.67 69.88
C ARG A 85 -8.02 142.91 68.80
N LEU A 86 -7.11 143.59 68.10
CA LEU A 86 -6.25 142.97 67.09
C LEU A 86 -5.28 141.96 67.72
N SER A 87 -4.70 142.27 68.88
CA SER A 87 -3.85 141.33 69.61
C SER A 87 -4.63 140.11 70.09
N ARG A 88 -5.87 140.27 70.60
CA ARG A 88 -6.73 139.13 70.96
C ARG A 88 -7.14 138.29 69.73
N MET A 89 -7.42 138.92 68.59
CA MET A 89 -7.74 138.21 67.34
C MET A 89 -6.52 137.44 66.80
N LEU A 90 -5.32 138.04 66.84
CA LEU A 90 -4.07 137.37 66.46
C LEU A 90 -3.73 136.23 67.42
N GLN A 91 -4.01 136.39 68.71
CA GLN A 91 -3.83 135.33 69.69
C GLN A 91 -4.78 134.16 69.43
N LEU A 92 -6.07 134.41 69.23
CA LEU A 92 -7.05 133.37 68.86
C LEU A 92 -6.68 132.68 67.54
N ALA A 93 -6.25 133.44 66.52
CA ALA A 93 -5.80 132.86 65.25
C ALA A 93 -4.51 132.04 65.40
N SER A 94 -3.60 132.44 66.30
CA SER A 94 -2.39 131.68 66.63
C SER A 94 -2.72 130.39 67.39
N ASP A 95 -3.68 130.44 68.31
CA ASP A 95 -4.17 129.29 69.06
C ASP A 95 -4.87 128.31 68.11
N GLU A 96 -5.77 128.80 67.24
CA GLU A 96 -6.44 128.01 66.19
C GLU A 96 -5.44 127.40 65.20
N ALA A 97 -4.41 128.15 64.79
CA ALA A 97 -3.35 127.62 63.93
C ALA A 97 -2.50 126.54 64.63
N SER A 98 -2.29 126.67 65.94
CA SER A 98 -1.58 125.66 66.74
C SER A 98 -2.42 124.41 66.92
N GLU A 99 -3.73 124.56 67.14
CA GLU A 99 -4.68 123.45 67.20
C GLU A 99 -4.76 122.72 65.86
N MET A 100 -4.92 123.44 64.74
CA MET A 100 -4.93 122.85 63.39
C MET A 100 -3.62 122.10 63.08
N ARG A 101 -2.47 122.61 63.53
CA ARG A 101 -1.19 121.91 63.37
C ARG A 101 -1.13 120.66 64.24
N ALA A 102 -1.63 120.72 65.47
CA ALA A 102 -1.67 119.58 66.36
C ALA A 102 -2.59 118.47 65.82
N THR A 103 -3.77 118.83 65.30
CA THR A 103 -4.70 117.87 64.68
C THR A 103 -4.12 117.28 63.40
N ALA A 104 -3.59 118.10 62.49
CA ALA A 104 -2.97 117.61 61.26
C ALA A 104 -1.76 116.70 61.53
N GLN A 105 -0.96 117.01 62.57
CA GLN A 105 0.15 116.16 62.99
C GLN A 105 -0.34 114.83 63.58
N ALA A 106 -1.38 114.86 64.42
CA ALA A 106 -1.99 113.66 64.99
C ALA A 106 -2.57 112.75 63.89
N GLU A 107 -3.31 113.31 62.93
CA GLU A 107 -3.83 112.60 61.77
C GLU A 107 -2.71 112.02 60.90
N ALA A 108 -1.62 112.78 60.67
CA ALA A 108 -0.47 112.29 59.91
C ALA A 108 0.23 111.11 60.61
N ASP A 109 0.36 111.16 61.93
CA ASP A 109 0.95 110.08 62.72
C ASP A 109 0.04 108.86 62.79
N GLU A 110 -1.29 109.05 62.86
CA GLU A 110 -2.27 107.98 62.73
C GLU A 110 -2.20 107.31 61.35
N MET A 111 -2.21 108.08 60.26
CA MET A 111 -2.06 107.55 58.90
C MET A 111 -0.75 106.79 58.72
N ARG A 112 0.37 107.31 59.26
CA ARG A 112 1.66 106.60 59.23
C ARG A 112 1.61 105.30 60.02
N SER A 113 0.99 105.30 61.19
CA SER A 113 0.82 104.10 62.02
C SER A 113 0.02 103.03 61.28
N ILE A 114 -1.13 103.41 60.70
CA ILE A 114 -1.97 102.51 59.91
C ILE A 114 -1.18 101.96 58.71
N ALA A 115 -0.55 102.83 57.91
CA ALA A 115 0.24 102.41 56.75
C ALA A 115 1.41 101.48 57.13
N GLN A 116 2.07 101.73 58.27
CA GLN A 116 3.12 100.85 58.78
C GLN A 116 2.58 99.48 59.23
N GLN A 117 1.42 99.45 59.88
CA GLN A 117 0.75 98.22 60.28
C GLN A 117 0.30 97.41 59.07
N GLU A 118 -0.32 98.04 58.08
CA GLU A 118 -0.73 97.40 56.82
C GLU A 118 0.48 96.87 56.05
N ALA A 119 1.56 97.66 55.91
CA ALA A 119 2.78 97.20 55.25
C ALA A 119 3.44 96.02 55.98
N LYS A 120 3.38 95.99 57.32
CA LYS A 120 3.85 94.86 58.12
C LYS A 120 2.97 93.62 57.90
N ALA A 121 1.66 93.78 57.93
CA ALA A 121 0.71 92.70 57.68
C ALA A 121 0.91 92.10 56.28
N ALA A 122 0.98 92.95 55.24
CA ALA A 122 1.22 92.51 53.87
C ALA A 122 2.56 91.78 53.70
N ARG A 123 3.63 92.23 54.38
CA ARG A 123 4.93 91.52 54.38
C ARG A 123 4.85 90.17 55.08
N GLN A 124 4.15 90.08 56.21
CA GLN A 124 3.97 88.82 56.93
C GLN A 124 3.14 87.83 56.12
N GLU A 125 2.06 88.29 55.47
CA GLU A 125 1.23 87.49 54.58
C GLU A 125 2.03 87.00 53.37
N ALA A 126 2.78 87.88 52.71
CA ALA A 126 3.64 87.50 51.58
C ALA A 126 4.72 86.50 51.98
N GLN A 127 5.33 86.65 53.16
CA GLN A 127 6.32 85.71 53.68
C GLN A 127 5.69 84.35 54.00
N ALA A 128 4.52 84.33 54.65
CA ALA A 128 3.79 83.10 54.95
C ALA A 128 3.39 82.36 53.66
N ALA A 129 2.87 83.09 52.67
CA ALA A 129 2.53 82.52 51.36
C ALA A 129 3.77 81.98 50.62
N HIS A 130 4.93 82.64 50.75
CA HIS A 130 6.17 82.17 50.16
C HIS A 130 6.68 80.89 50.84
N GLU A 131 6.64 80.82 52.17
CA GLU A 131 7.03 79.64 52.93
C GLU A 131 6.10 78.46 52.64
N GLU A 132 4.80 78.69 52.55
CA GLU A 132 3.81 77.67 52.15
C GLU A 132 4.07 77.16 50.73
N ALA A 133 4.31 78.07 49.77
CA ALA A 133 4.64 77.70 48.40
C ALA A 133 5.95 76.89 48.32
N GLN A 134 6.99 77.27 49.08
CA GLN A 134 8.23 76.51 49.16
C GLN A 134 8.02 75.11 49.78
N ALA A 135 7.21 75.01 50.83
CA ALA A 135 6.88 73.73 51.46
C ALA A 135 6.11 72.82 50.49
N ALA A 136 5.10 73.36 49.80
CA ALA A 136 4.33 72.64 48.78
C ALA A 136 5.23 72.18 47.62
N HIS A 137 6.16 73.03 47.16
CA HIS A 137 7.12 72.65 46.12
C HIS A 137 8.08 71.53 46.57
N LYS A 138 8.57 71.57 47.81
CA LYS A 138 9.41 70.50 48.37
C LYS A 138 8.64 69.18 48.43
N GLN A 139 7.43 69.19 48.97
CA GLN A 139 6.57 68.01 49.05
C GLN A 139 6.25 67.43 47.66
N ALA A 140 5.91 68.28 46.70
CA ALA A 140 5.64 67.85 45.34
C ALA A 140 6.89 67.23 44.67
N ASN A 141 8.07 67.80 44.89
CA ASN A 141 9.32 67.25 44.37
C ASN A 141 9.66 65.90 45.01
N GLU A 142 9.50 65.77 46.33
CA GLU A 142 9.69 64.49 47.06
C GLU A 142 8.71 63.42 46.58
N GLU A 143 7.44 63.79 46.35
CA GLU A 143 6.47 62.87 45.79
C GLU A 143 6.84 62.44 44.36
N LEU A 144 7.30 63.38 43.52
CA LEU A 144 7.75 63.06 42.17
C LEU A 144 9.00 62.17 42.17
N THR A 145 9.95 62.36 43.09
CA THR A 145 11.11 61.47 43.22
C THR A 145 10.69 60.09 43.68
N ASN A 146 9.82 60.00 44.70
CA ASN A 146 9.31 58.71 45.19
C ASN A 146 8.54 57.94 44.11
N ARG A 147 7.71 58.64 43.32
CA ARG A 147 6.99 58.05 42.18
C ARG A 147 7.96 57.57 41.09
N ARG A 148 8.99 58.35 40.76
CA ARG A 148 10.02 57.96 39.78
C ARG A 148 10.79 56.72 40.24
N ASP A 149 11.21 56.68 41.51
CA ASP A 149 11.94 55.54 42.06
C ASP A 149 11.07 54.27 42.09
N LYS A 150 9.79 54.42 42.43
CA LYS A 150 8.84 53.31 42.39
C LYS A 150 8.66 52.78 40.97
N LEU A 151 8.44 53.66 39.99
CA LEU A 151 8.31 53.27 38.58
C LEU A 151 9.59 52.59 38.07
N ALA A 152 10.77 53.13 38.40
CA ALA A 152 12.04 52.53 38.01
C ALA A 152 12.23 51.11 38.60
N ARG A 153 11.80 50.88 39.84
CA ARG A 153 11.82 49.53 40.45
C ARG A 153 10.84 48.58 39.77
N GLU A 154 9.62 49.02 39.50
CA GLU A 154 8.60 48.23 38.79
C GLU A 154 9.05 47.88 37.38
N GLU A 155 9.65 48.82 36.64
CA GLU A 155 10.22 48.58 35.32
C GLU A 155 11.40 47.59 35.36
N ALA A 156 12.32 47.73 36.33
CA ALA A 156 13.43 46.81 36.51
C ALA A 156 12.96 45.39 36.85
N GLU A 157 11.97 45.26 37.74
CA GLU A 157 11.35 43.96 38.05
C GLU A 157 10.64 43.36 36.83
N ALA A 158 9.89 44.17 36.08
CA ALA A 158 9.19 43.72 34.88
C ALA A 158 10.17 43.22 33.81
N GLU A 159 11.28 43.93 33.59
CA GLU A 159 12.30 43.53 32.62
C GLU A 159 13.05 42.27 33.10
N SER A 160 13.34 42.14 34.40
CA SER A 160 13.91 40.90 34.96
C SER A 160 12.99 39.70 34.73
N ARG A 161 11.70 39.83 35.08
CA ARG A 161 10.70 38.77 34.86
C ARG A 161 10.56 38.43 33.38
N ARG A 162 10.59 39.44 32.50
CA ARG A 162 10.55 39.23 31.04
C ARG A 162 11.78 38.47 30.56
N ALA A 163 12.97 38.86 31.01
CA ALA A 163 14.22 38.18 30.66
C ALA A 163 14.23 36.72 31.13
N GLU A 164 13.76 36.46 32.36
CA GLU A 164 13.62 35.12 32.93
C GLU A 164 12.62 34.26 32.12
N LEU A 165 11.44 34.79 31.80
CA LEU A 165 10.45 34.08 30.99
C LEU A 165 10.98 33.78 29.58
N LEU A 166 11.68 34.73 28.95
CA LEU A 166 12.29 34.50 27.64
C LEU A 166 13.42 33.46 27.71
N ALA A 167 14.22 33.47 28.77
CA ALA A 167 15.27 32.48 28.97
C ALA A 167 14.69 31.07 29.22
N ALA A 168 13.65 30.96 30.04
CA ALA A 168 12.92 29.73 30.29
C ALA A 168 12.29 29.18 29.00
N ALA A 169 11.55 30.01 28.26
CA ALA A 169 10.93 29.63 26.99
C ALA A 169 11.97 29.17 25.95
N LYS A 170 13.12 29.86 25.84
CA LYS A 170 14.23 29.44 24.96
C LYS A 170 14.81 28.09 25.37
N LYS A 171 14.99 27.86 26.67
CA LYS A 171 15.50 26.59 27.21
C LYS A 171 14.54 25.44 26.91
N GLU A 172 13.25 25.62 27.17
CA GLU A 172 12.21 24.63 26.89
C GLU A 172 12.12 24.32 25.40
N ALA A 173 12.13 25.35 24.54
CA ALA A 173 12.14 25.16 23.09
C ALA A 173 13.37 24.39 22.60
N ALA A 174 14.56 24.67 23.16
CA ALA A 174 15.79 23.95 22.84
C ALA A 174 15.72 22.49 23.30
N GLN A 175 15.20 22.24 24.51
CA GLN A 175 15.00 20.89 25.04
C GLN A 175 14.02 20.09 24.19
N LEU A 176 12.85 20.65 23.88
CA LEU A 176 11.84 20.02 23.02
C LEU A 176 12.38 19.68 21.63
N LYS A 177 13.16 20.60 21.04
CA LYS A 177 13.80 20.36 19.74
C LYS A 177 14.83 19.24 19.82
N SER A 178 15.62 19.18 20.90
CA SER A 178 16.62 18.14 21.11
C SER A 178 15.98 16.76 21.33
N THR A 179 14.92 16.68 22.15
CA THR A 179 14.20 15.42 22.39
C THR A 179 13.50 14.94 21.12
N ALA A 180 12.79 15.84 20.41
CA ALA A 180 12.15 15.50 19.15
C ALA A 180 13.15 15.00 18.09
N ARG A 181 14.34 15.62 17.99
CA ARG A 181 15.40 15.16 17.08
C ARG A 181 15.92 13.78 17.46
N THR A 182 16.15 13.54 18.75
CA THR A 182 16.62 12.25 19.27
C THR A 182 15.61 11.14 18.99
N GLU A 183 14.32 11.39 19.24
CA GLU A 183 13.26 10.41 18.97
C GLU A 183 13.09 10.17 17.47
N ALA A 184 13.18 11.21 16.63
CA ALA A 184 13.16 11.04 15.17
C ALA A 184 14.34 10.20 14.66
N ASP A 185 15.54 10.40 15.20
CA ASP A 185 16.74 9.64 14.83
C ASP A 185 16.63 8.18 15.29
N LYS A 186 16.11 7.91 16.49
CA LYS A 186 15.79 6.54 16.96
C LYS A 186 14.76 5.84 16.07
N LEU A 187 13.69 6.53 15.71
CA LEU A 187 12.65 5.98 14.85
C LEU A 187 13.20 5.65 13.46
N ARG A 188 14.02 6.52 12.87
CA ARG A 188 14.71 6.26 11.60
C ARG A 188 15.66 5.09 11.68
N ALA A 189 16.46 4.99 12.75
CA ALA A 189 17.37 3.87 12.95
C ALA A 189 16.62 2.54 13.09
N THR A 190 15.51 2.53 13.83
CA THR A 190 14.65 1.35 14.00
C THR A 190 13.98 0.96 12.68
N ALA A 191 13.43 1.92 11.94
CA ALA A 191 12.82 1.68 10.64
C ALA A 191 13.83 1.13 9.63
N LYS A 192 15.06 1.68 9.59
CA LYS A 192 16.15 1.18 8.75
C LYS A 192 16.53 -0.25 9.13
N SER A 193 16.73 -0.53 10.42
CA SER A 193 17.04 -1.89 10.88
C SER A 193 15.94 -2.89 10.51
N ASN A 194 14.67 -2.49 10.61
CA ASN A 194 13.55 -3.36 10.25
C ASN A 194 13.47 -3.60 8.74
N ALA A 195 13.73 -2.56 7.93
CA ALA A 195 13.84 -2.70 6.48
C ALA A 195 14.98 -3.65 6.09
N ASP A 196 16.17 -3.48 6.65
CA ASP A 196 17.34 -4.34 6.38
C ASP A 196 17.07 -5.80 6.76
N LYS A 197 16.40 -6.03 7.91
CA LYS A 197 15.97 -7.38 8.34
C LYS A 197 14.96 -7.98 7.37
N LEU A 198 13.95 -7.21 6.95
CA LEU A 198 12.94 -7.68 6.00
C LEU A 198 13.57 -8.02 4.66
N THR A 199 14.43 -7.16 4.12
CA THR A 199 15.16 -7.40 2.86
C THR A 199 16.04 -8.65 2.94
N SER A 200 16.72 -8.86 4.06
CA SER A 200 17.55 -10.05 4.26
C SER A 200 16.70 -11.31 4.35
N ALA A 201 15.58 -11.27 5.07
CA ALA A 201 14.64 -12.38 5.20
C ALA A 201 14.01 -12.76 3.85
N THR A 202 13.56 -11.77 3.07
CA THR A 202 12.97 -12.00 1.74
C THR A 202 14.00 -12.53 0.76
N LYS A 203 15.25 -12.04 0.78
CA LYS A 203 16.33 -12.58 -0.04
C LYS A 203 16.61 -14.05 0.29
N ASN A 204 16.74 -14.38 1.58
CA ASN A 204 16.98 -15.76 2.02
C ASN A 204 15.84 -16.70 1.63
N GLU A 205 14.58 -16.25 1.74
CA GLU A 205 13.44 -17.07 1.32
C GLU A 205 13.39 -17.25 -0.19
N ALA A 206 13.68 -16.20 -0.97
CA ALA A 206 13.80 -16.30 -2.42
C ALA A 206 14.89 -17.30 -2.84
N GLU A 207 16.06 -17.26 -2.19
CA GLU A 207 17.15 -18.23 -2.42
C GLU A 207 16.71 -19.67 -2.08
N LYS A 208 15.96 -19.88 -0.98
CA LYS A 208 15.42 -21.20 -0.63
C LYS A 208 14.38 -21.70 -1.64
N VAL A 209 13.45 -20.83 -2.09
CA VAL A 209 12.43 -21.19 -3.07
C VAL A 209 13.09 -21.55 -4.40
N THR A 210 14.03 -20.73 -4.87
CA THR A 210 14.76 -20.99 -6.12
C THR A 210 15.61 -22.26 -6.03
N GLY A 211 16.34 -22.48 -4.93
CA GLY A 211 17.11 -23.71 -4.72
C GLY A 211 16.25 -24.98 -4.67
N ARG A 212 15.09 -24.92 -4.02
CA ARG A 212 14.10 -26.02 -4.03
C ARG A 212 13.58 -26.28 -5.45
N ALA A 213 13.16 -25.24 -6.16
CA ALA A 213 12.67 -25.36 -7.53
C ALA A 213 13.72 -25.98 -8.47
N GLN A 214 14.98 -25.57 -8.33
CA GLN A 214 16.09 -26.08 -9.14
C GLN A 214 16.42 -27.55 -8.82
N THR A 215 16.34 -27.94 -7.54
CA THR A 215 16.49 -29.33 -7.11
C THR A 215 15.36 -30.22 -7.67
N GLU A 216 14.10 -29.78 -7.54
CA GLU A 216 12.96 -30.52 -8.08
C GLU A 216 12.99 -30.61 -9.61
N ALA A 217 13.37 -29.54 -10.31
CA ALA A 217 13.55 -29.57 -11.75
C ALA A 217 14.63 -30.58 -12.17
N THR A 218 15.74 -30.65 -11.43
CA THR A 218 16.82 -31.63 -11.69
C THR A 218 16.32 -33.06 -11.48
N LYS A 219 15.62 -33.33 -10.38
CA LYS A 219 15.01 -34.65 -10.14
C LYS A 219 14.05 -35.07 -11.24
N ILE A 220 13.18 -34.17 -11.69
CA ILE A 220 12.23 -34.46 -12.78
C ILE A 220 12.98 -34.81 -14.06
N LEU A 221 14.03 -34.04 -14.41
CA LEU A 221 14.85 -34.32 -15.59
C LEU A 221 15.59 -35.66 -15.49
N ASP A 222 16.13 -36.00 -14.32
CA ASP A 222 16.85 -37.26 -14.12
C ASP A 222 15.91 -38.46 -14.18
N THR A 223 14.72 -38.37 -13.57
CA THR A 223 13.66 -39.38 -13.69
C THR A 223 13.23 -39.55 -15.14
N ALA A 224 12.92 -38.46 -15.84
CA ALA A 224 12.52 -38.50 -17.25
C ALA A 224 13.61 -39.10 -18.14
N ARG A 225 14.89 -38.79 -17.89
CA ARG A 225 16.02 -39.41 -18.59
C ARG A 225 16.15 -40.90 -18.31
N SER A 226 15.95 -41.32 -17.06
CA SER A 226 15.99 -42.73 -16.68
C SER A 226 14.85 -43.52 -17.33
N GLU A 227 13.63 -42.97 -17.31
CA GLU A 227 12.48 -43.58 -17.98
C GLU A 227 12.67 -43.66 -19.49
N ALA A 228 13.17 -42.59 -20.12
CA ALA A 228 13.48 -42.60 -21.54
C ALA A 228 14.49 -43.69 -21.90
N LYS A 229 15.58 -43.83 -21.12
CA LYS A 229 16.57 -44.90 -21.30
C LYS A 229 15.98 -46.30 -21.16
N LYS A 230 15.07 -46.48 -20.19
CA LYS A 230 14.40 -47.76 -19.98
C LYS A 230 13.49 -48.10 -21.17
N ILE A 231 12.68 -47.15 -21.63
CA ILE A 231 11.82 -47.32 -22.81
C ILE A 231 12.65 -47.68 -24.04
N THR A 232 13.77 -47.00 -24.28
CA THR A 232 14.65 -47.33 -25.41
C THR A 232 15.26 -48.72 -25.29
N ALA A 233 15.72 -49.12 -24.09
CA ALA A 233 16.27 -50.45 -23.87
C ALA A 233 15.22 -51.56 -24.02
N ASP A 234 14.01 -51.34 -23.49
CA ASP A 234 12.88 -52.27 -23.62
C ASP A 234 12.47 -52.41 -25.11
N ALA A 235 12.42 -51.31 -25.86
CA ALA A 235 12.14 -51.32 -27.28
C ALA A 235 13.23 -52.04 -28.10
N GLU A 236 14.52 -51.83 -27.78
CA GLU A 236 15.64 -52.54 -28.41
C GLU A 236 15.59 -54.05 -28.12
N ALA A 237 15.27 -54.44 -26.88
CA ALA A 237 15.13 -55.85 -26.49
C ALA A 237 13.94 -56.53 -27.19
N GLN A 238 12.80 -55.85 -27.29
CA GLN A 238 11.65 -56.33 -28.05
C GLN A 238 11.97 -56.46 -29.54
N ALA A 239 12.60 -55.44 -30.14
CA ALA A 239 13.03 -55.48 -31.54
C ALA A 239 13.97 -56.67 -31.81
N LYS A 240 14.95 -56.88 -30.93
CA LYS A 240 15.85 -58.05 -31.03
C LYS A 240 15.09 -59.36 -30.96
N THR A 241 14.16 -59.50 -30.02
CA THR A 241 13.35 -60.72 -29.86
C THR A 241 12.52 -61.01 -31.11
N ILE A 242 11.88 -59.97 -31.69
CA ILE A 242 11.12 -60.10 -32.95
C ILE A 242 12.05 -60.53 -34.10
N ILE A 243 13.23 -59.91 -34.22
CA ILE A 243 14.19 -60.27 -35.26
C ILE A 243 14.68 -61.72 -35.09
N ASP A 244 15.00 -62.15 -33.88
CA ASP A 244 15.46 -63.51 -33.60
C ASP A 244 14.35 -64.54 -33.85
N ALA A 245 13.10 -64.23 -33.47
CA ALA A 245 11.94 -65.06 -33.78
C ALA A 245 11.71 -65.17 -35.30
N ALA A 246 11.73 -64.04 -36.02
CA ALA A 246 11.59 -64.01 -37.48
C ALA A 246 12.71 -64.79 -38.18
N ARG A 247 13.96 -64.70 -37.69
CA ARG A 247 15.09 -65.50 -38.19
C ARG A 247 14.90 -67.00 -37.95
N SER A 248 14.42 -67.38 -36.75
CA SER A 248 14.15 -68.78 -36.43
C SER A 248 13.02 -69.34 -37.31
N GLU A 249 11.94 -68.59 -37.50
CA GLU A 249 10.82 -68.97 -38.37
C GLU A 249 11.25 -69.07 -39.83
N ALA A 250 12.02 -68.10 -40.33
CA ALA A 250 12.61 -68.16 -41.66
C ALA A 250 13.53 -69.38 -41.83
N GLY A 251 14.35 -69.71 -40.82
CA GLY A 251 15.18 -70.90 -40.81
C GLY A 251 14.35 -72.19 -40.86
N HIS A 252 13.28 -72.27 -40.06
CA HIS A 252 12.36 -73.41 -40.06
C HIS A 252 11.67 -73.57 -41.42
N LEU A 253 11.15 -72.48 -42.00
CA LEU A 253 10.53 -72.48 -43.33
C LEU A 253 11.49 -72.94 -44.42
N LEU A 254 12.76 -72.51 -44.36
CA LEU A 254 13.79 -72.97 -45.30
C LEU A 254 14.08 -74.46 -45.15
N GLU A 255 14.16 -74.98 -43.93
CA GLU A 255 14.39 -76.42 -43.71
C GLU A 255 13.17 -77.26 -44.13
N THR A 256 11.95 -76.83 -43.84
CA THR A 256 10.74 -77.51 -44.33
C THR A 256 10.68 -77.49 -45.86
N ALA A 257 10.96 -76.34 -46.50
CA ALA A 257 10.97 -76.22 -47.95
C ALA A 257 12.06 -77.11 -48.58
N LYS A 258 13.26 -77.19 -47.98
CA LYS A 258 14.32 -78.12 -48.42
C LYS A 258 13.90 -79.58 -48.27
N ALA A 259 13.28 -79.94 -47.14
CA ALA A 259 12.81 -81.29 -46.88
C ALA A 259 11.70 -81.69 -47.87
N GLU A 260 10.74 -80.81 -48.14
CA GLU A 260 9.71 -81.00 -49.16
C GLU A 260 10.31 -81.10 -50.56
N ALA A 261 11.24 -80.21 -50.94
CA ALA A 261 11.95 -80.30 -52.22
C ALA A 261 12.71 -81.63 -52.37
N LYS A 262 13.38 -82.10 -51.30
CA LYS A 262 14.04 -83.41 -51.27
C LYS A 262 13.03 -84.56 -51.39
N LYS A 263 11.88 -84.46 -50.74
CA LYS A 263 10.81 -85.47 -50.84
C LYS A 263 10.25 -85.51 -52.25
N VAL A 264 9.87 -84.37 -52.83
CA VAL A 264 9.37 -84.26 -54.21
C VAL A 264 10.38 -84.82 -55.21
N THR A 265 11.66 -84.50 -55.07
CA THR A 265 12.71 -85.06 -55.96
C THR A 265 12.89 -86.56 -55.76
N THR A 266 12.80 -87.07 -54.53
CA THR A 266 12.86 -88.51 -54.25
C THR A 266 11.65 -89.24 -54.82
N ASP A 267 10.44 -88.72 -54.60
CA ASP A 267 9.17 -89.26 -55.10
C ASP A 267 9.16 -89.25 -56.64
N ALA A 268 9.60 -88.14 -57.27
CA ALA A 268 9.73 -88.03 -58.72
C ALA A 268 10.75 -89.03 -59.29
N ASN A 269 11.90 -89.22 -58.64
CA ASN A 269 12.89 -90.22 -59.06
C ASN A 269 12.36 -91.65 -58.88
N ALA A 270 11.64 -91.93 -57.80
CA ALA A 270 11.01 -93.24 -57.58
C ALA A 270 9.96 -93.53 -58.64
N GLU A 271 9.14 -92.54 -59.00
CA GLU A 271 8.14 -92.66 -60.05
C GLU A 271 8.77 -92.80 -61.44
N ALA A 272 9.82 -92.02 -61.74
CA ALA A 272 10.60 -92.18 -62.97
C ALA A 272 11.22 -93.60 -63.08
N ASN A 273 11.74 -94.14 -61.99
CA ASN A 273 12.26 -95.50 -61.93
C ASN A 273 11.16 -96.56 -62.12
N ARG A 274 9.97 -96.35 -61.54
CA ARG A 274 8.79 -97.22 -61.76
C ARG A 274 8.36 -97.20 -63.22
N LEU A 275 8.15 -96.02 -63.80
CA LEU A 275 7.83 -95.84 -65.22
C LEU A 275 8.87 -96.54 -66.12
N THR A 276 10.16 -96.40 -65.81
CA THR A 276 11.23 -97.08 -66.56
C THR A 276 11.16 -98.60 -66.41
N THR A 277 10.85 -99.09 -65.21
CA THR A 277 10.70 -100.53 -64.94
C THR A 277 9.48 -101.10 -65.66
N ASP A 278 8.33 -100.41 -65.59
CA ASP A 278 7.10 -100.81 -66.26
C ASP A 278 7.27 -100.77 -67.77
N ALA A 279 7.88 -99.72 -68.32
CA ALA A 279 8.21 -99.63 -69.74
C ALA A 279 9.16 -100.76 -70.19
N ASN A 280 10.16 -101.12 -69.37
CA ASN A 280 11.04 -102.25 -69.67
C ASN A 280 10.33 -103.61 -69.58
N ALA A 281 9.44 -103.78 -68.60
CA ALA A 281 8.61 -104.97 -68.47
C ALA A 281 7.67 -105.11 -69.67
N GLU A 282 7.03 -104.02 -70.09
CA GLU A 282 6.20 -103.97 -71.28
C GLU A 282 7.01 -104.23 -72.55
N ALA A 283 8.16 -103.58 -72.72
CA ALA A 283 9.08 -103.86 -73.83
C ALA A 283 9.49 -105.34 -73.87
N THR A 284 9.70 -105.96 -72.71
CA THR A 284 9.99 -107.40 -72.60
C THR A 284 8.79 -108.26 -72.96
N ARG A 285 7.57 -107.92 -72.51
CA ARG A 285 6.32 -108.59 -72.90
C ARG A 285 6.10 -108.52 -74.41
N THR A 286 6.27 -107.34 -75.01
CA THR A 286 6.14 -107.13 -76.47
C THR A 286 7.19 -107.92 -77.23
N ARG A 287 8.44 -107.96 -76.74
CA ARG A 287 9.51 -108.77 -77.33
C ARG A 287 9.19 -110.27 -77.27
N ARG A 288 8.68 -110.76 -76.13
CA ARG A 288 8.25 -112.15 -75.97
C ARG A 288 7.08 -112.49 -76.90
N ALA A 289 6.07 -111.64 -76.97
CA ALA A 289 4.94 -111.81 -77.88
C ALA A 289 5.40 -111.83 -79.35
N ALA A 290 6.37 -110.98 -79.73
CA ALA A 290 6.97 -111.00 -81.06
C ALA A 290 7.78 -112.27 -81.33
N GLN A 291 8.51 -112.79 -80.35
CA GLN A 291 9.24 -114.06 -80.44
C GLN A 291 8.30 -115.27 -80.56
N GLU A 292 7.20 -115.28 -79.80
CA GLU A 292 6.15 -116.29 -79.88
C GLU A 292 5.51 -116.28 -81.26
N LEU A 293 5.10 -115.11 -81.76
CA LEU A 293 4.58 -114.94 -83.12
C LEU A 293 5.59 -115.41 -84.19
N ALA A 294 6.87 -115.08 -84.04
CA ALA A 294 7.92 -115.54 -84.95
C ALA A 294 8.10 -117.07 -84.91
N SER A 295 7.99 -117.68 -83.73
CA SER A 295 8.08 -119.14 -83.56
C SER A 295 6.86 -119.88 -84.16
N GLU A 296 5.67 -119.28 -84.07
CA GLU A 296 4.44 -119.76 -84.70
C GLU A 296 4.60 -119.78 -86.23
N ARG A 297 5.05 -118.66 -86.81
CA ARG A 297 5.32 -118.53 -88.25
C ARG A 297 6.39 -119.50 -88.74
N LEU A 298 7.41 -119.77 -87.92
CA LEU A 298 8.43 -120.78 -88.21
C LEU A 298 7.88 -122.22 -88.17
N LYS A 299 6.94 -122.53 -87.25
CA LYS A 299 6.24 -123.82 -87.23
C LYS A 299 5.36 -124.01 -88.46
N GLU A 300 4.59 -122.98 -88.85
CA GLU A 300 3.79 -123.00 -90.07
C GLU A 300 4.68 -123.22 -91.31
N ALA A 301 5.80 -122.49 -91.43
CA ALA A 301 6.74 -122.66 -92.52
C ALA A 301 7.35 -124.07 -92.59
N ARG A 302 7.64 -124.69 -91.45
CA ARG A 302 8.13 -126.08 -91.39
C ARG A 302 7.08 -127.09 -91.82
N SER A 303 5.82 -126.90 -91.44
CA SER A 303 4.69 -127.74 -91.86
C SER A 303 4.54 -127.75 -93.39
N VAL A 304 4.59 -126.56 -94.01
CA VAL A 304 4.55 -126.40 -95.47
C VAL A 304 5.76 -127.08 -96.13
N ALA A 305 6.95 -126.95 -95.55
CA ALA A 305 8.15 -127.60 -96.07
C ALA A 305 8.08 -129.14 -96.02
N THR A 306 7.48 -129.72 -94.96
CA THR A 306 7.26 -131.17 -94.86
C THR A 306 6.23 -131.68 -95.87
N GLN A 307 5.12 -130.97 -96.07
CA GLN A 307 4.12 -131.33 -97.09
C GLN A 307 4.71 -131.30 -98.51
N THR A 308 5.61 -130.36 -98.78
CA THR A 308 6.29 -130.25 -100.09
C THR A 308 7.25 -131.42 -100.34
N ARG A 309 7.95 -131.92 -99.31
CA ARG A 309 8.84 -133.09 -99.43
C ARG A 309 8.08 -134.39 -99.71
N GLU A 310 6.93 -134.57 -99.06
CA GLU A 310 6.12 -135.78 -99.24
C GLU A 310 5.54 -135.87 -100.66
N ALA A 311 5.10 -134.74 -101.23
CA ALA A 311 4.68 -134.64 -102.63
C ALA A 311 5.82 -134.96 -103.62
N HIS A 312 7.07 -134.61 -103.27
CA HIS A 312 8.24 -134.92 -104.10
C HIS A 312 8.63 -136.41 -104.06
N ARG A 313 8.44 -137.09 -102.92
CA ARG A 313 8.72 -138.53 -102.78
C ARG A 313 7.81 -139.39 -103.68
N VAL A 314 6.51 -139.08 -103.67
CA VAL A 314 5.49 -139.82 -104.44
C VAL A 314 5.68 -139.66 -105.97
N THR A 315 6.23 -138.54 -106.42
CA THR A 315 6.51 -138.30 -107.84
C THR A 315 7.76 -139.03 -108.34
N VAL A 316 8.78 -139.20 -107.48
CA VAL A 316 10.00 -139.95 -107.84
C VAL A 316 9.73 -141.45 -107.94
N GLU A 317 8.94 -142.03 -107.03
CA GLU A 317 8.60 -143.47 -107.04
C GLU A 317 7.83 -143.89 -108.31
N ARG A 318 6.99 -143.00 -108.85
CA ARG A 318 6.22 -143.25 -110.08
C ARG A 318 7.07 -143.22 -111.35
N LEU A 319 8.17 -142.45 -111.36
CA LEU A 319 9.08 -142.37 -112.51
C LEU A 319 10.02 -143.59 -112.58
N THR A 320 10.39 -144.20 -111.45
CA THR A 320 11.21 -145.42 -111.42
C THR A 320 10.48 -146.65 -111.95
N ALA A 321 9.17 -146.78 -111.71
CA ALA A 321 8.37 -147.90 -112.22
C ALA A 321 8.15 -147.87 -113.74
N LEU A 322 8.18 -146.68 -114.36
CA LEU A 322 8.02 -146.50 -115.80
C LEU A 322 9.29 -146.82 -116.60
N THR A 323 10.47 -146.64 -116.01
CA THR A 323 11.75 -147.03 -116.63
C THR A 323 11.98 -148.54 -116.69
N GLU A 324 11.38 -149.31 -115.78
CA GLU A 324 11.56 -150.78 -115.72
C GLU A 324 10.73 -151.53 -116.79
N HIS A 325 9.76 -150.85 -117.42
CA HIS A 325 8.92 -151.42 -118.46
C HIS A 325 9.58 -151.51 -119.86
N LEU A 326 10.74 -150.91 -120.12
CA LEU A 326 11.24 -150.72 -121.50
C LEU A 326 12.47 -151.55 -121.91
N ALA A 327 13.03 -152.40 -121.04
CA ALA A 327 14.31 -153.04 -121.33
C ALA A 327 14.27 -154.49 -121.88
N LYS A 328 13.12 -155.19 -121.92
CA LYS A 328 13.12 -156.60 -122.37
C LYS A 328 11.88 -157.03 -123.18
N ALA A 329 11.99 -156.89 -124.50
CA ALA A 329 11.38 -157.77 -125.52
C ALA A 329 12.47 -158.04 -126.60
N PRO A 330 12.74 -159.31 -126.99
CA PRO A 330 11.85 -159.99 -127.95
C PRO A 330 11.52 -161.48 -127.66
N GLN A 331 10.57 -161.99 -128.45
CA GLN A 331 9.84 -163.29 -128.50
C GLN A 331 8.50 -163.31 -127.74
N ILE A 332 7.33 -163.81 -128.21
CA ILE A 332 6.83 -164.43 -129.47
C ILE A 332 5.27 -164.34 -129.44
N SER A 333 4.65 -164.53 -130.62
CA SER A 333 3.26 -164.75 -131.07
C SER A 333 2.07 -165.13 -130.16
N ALA A 334 0.90 -165.00 -130.80
CA ALA A 334 -0.25 -165.93 -130.84
C ALA A 334 -1.38 -165.74 -129.82
N ALA A 335 -2.53 -165.46 -130.42
CA ALA A 335 -3.85 -166.01 -130.08
C ALA A 335 -4.39 -165.74 -128.67
N GLU A 336 -5.53 -165.05 -128.71
CA GLU A 336 -6.67 -165.29 -127.83
C GLU A 336 -6.49 -164.87 -126.38
N LEU A 337 -7.09 -163.71 -126.07
CA LEU A 337 -8.12 -163.52 -125.06
C LEU A 337 -8.34 -162.00 -125.02
N ASP A 338 -9.29 -161.41 -125.73
CA ASP A 338 -10.72 -161.72 -125.68
C ASP A 338 -11.21 -161.80 -124.22
N LYS A 339 -11.24 -160.63 -123.56
CA LYS A 339 -12.17 -160.20 -122.51
C LYS A 339 -11.85 -158.76 -122.08
N ILE A 340 -12.87 -157.89 -122.16
CA ILE A 340 -13.03 -156.49 -121.69
C ILE A 340 -13.32 -155.53 -122.85
N ILE A 341 -14.43 -155.84 -123.52
CA ILE A 341 -15.42 -154.86 -123.98
C ILE A 341 -16.43 -154.72 -122.81
N GLU A 342 -16.92 -153.50 -122.58
CA GLU A 342 -18.10 -153.09 -121.79
C GLU A 342 -17.92 -152.58 -120.33
N ALA A 343 -18.65 -151.48 -120.01
CA ALA A 343 -18.72 -150.65 -118.79
C ALA A 343 -17.51 -149.70 -118.54
N THR A 344 -17.60 -148.39 -118.26
CA THR A 344 -18.64 -147.43 -117.83
C THR A 344 -17.89 -146.07 -117.84
N GLU A 345 -18.33 -145.02 -118.53
CA GLU A 345 -19.20 -143.94 -118.03
C GLU A 345 -18.93 -143.44 -116.60
N THR A 346 -18.80 -142.10 -116.49
CA THR A 346 -18.70 -141.21 -115.32
C THR A 346 -17.32 -140.93 -114.73
N GLU A 347 -17.12 -139.67 -114.29
CA GLU A 347 -16.02 -139.12 -113.48
C GLU A 347 -14.97 -138.19 -114.13
N ASP A 348 -15.26 -137.58 -115.29
CA ASP A 348 -14.48 -136.41 -115.79
C ASP A 348 -15.00 -135.05 -115.27
N GLN A 349 -15.83 -135.06 -114.21
CA GLN A 349 -16.44 -133.85 -113.64
C GLN A 349 -15.86 -133.43 -112.28
N GLU A 350 -14.90 -134.16 -111.71
CA GLU A 350 -14.35 -133.87 -110.38
C GLU A 350 -12.89 -133.35 -110.35
N ALA A 351 -12.17 -133.35 -111.49
CA ALA A 351 -10.79 -132.83 -111.53
C ALA A 351 -10.67 -131.32 -111.84
N LEU A 352 -11.77 -130.65 -112.22
CA LEU A 352 -11.80 -129.19 -112.46
C LEU A 352 -12.39 -128.39 -111.28
N ASP A 353 -13.13 -129.03 -110.36
CA ASP A 353 -13.72 -128.34 -109.20
C ASP A 353 -12.79 -128.31 -107.96
N ASP A 354 -11.84 -129.23 -107.82
CA ASP A 354 -10.89 -129.24 -106.69
C ASP A 354 -9.73 -128.22 -106.81
N ARG A 355 -9.45 -127.72 -108.02
CA ARG A 355 -8.55 -126.56 -108.22
C ARG A 355 -9.26 -125.21 -107.97
N VAL A 356 -10.60 -125.19 -107.96
CA VAL A 356 -11.40 -124.02 -107.60
C VAL A 356 -11.72 -124.00 -106.09
N ALA A 357 -11.71 -125.14 -105.40
CA ALA A 357 -11.84 -125.21 -103.94
C ALA A 357 -10.58 -124.70 -103.19
N ASN A 358 -9.37 -124.91 -103.73
CA ASN A 358 -8.13 -124.38 -103.13
C ASN A 358 -7.87 -122.89 -103.46
N ALA A 359 -8.70 -122.29 -104.34
CA ALA A 359 -8.75 -120.84 -104.57
C ALA A 359 -9.79 -120.13 -103.67
N LYS A 360 -10.49 -120.86 -102.79
CA LYS A 360 -11.61 -120.35 -101.96
C LYS A 360 -11.44 -120.49 -100.44
N ALA A 361 -10.26 -120.89 -99.96
CA ALA A 361 -9.90 -120.89 -98.53
C ALA A 361 -9.06 -119.68 -98.07
N ILE A 362 -8.68 -118.77 -98.99
CA ILE A 362 -7.97 -117.50 -98.67
C ILE A 362 -8.86 -116.27 -98.95
N THR A 363 -10.13 -116.46 -99.29
CA THR A 363 -11.08 -115.37 -99.61
C THR A 363 -12.37 -115.43 -98.79
N LYS A 364 -12.23 -115.66 -97.48
CA LYS A 364 -13.29 -115.35 -96.49
C LYS A 364 -12.71 -114.83 -95.17
N SER A 365 -11.97 -113.71 -95.26
CA SER A 365 -11.88 -112.65 -94.25
C SER A 365 -11.28 -111.39 -94.91
N ALA A 366 -12.10 -110.75 -95.73
CA ALA A 366 -12.01 -109.31 -96.01
C ALA A 366 -13.40 -108.76 -95.67
N PRO A 367 -13.45 -107.80 -94.73
CA PRO A 367 -13.49 -106.39 -95.11
C PRO A 367 -12.24 -105.69 -94.57
N ASP A 368 -11.80 -104.53 -95.01
CA ASP A 368 -12.02 -103.70 -96.19
C ASP A 368 -10.91 -102.64 -96.02
N ARG A 369 -10.06 -102.44 -97.03
CA ARG A 369 -9.09 -101.34 -97.03
C ARG A 369 -9.74 -100.17 -97.77
N GLY A 370 -10.20 -99.20 -96.99
CA GLY A 370 -10.62 -97.86 -97.42
C GLY A 370 -11.34 -97.21 -96.24
N ALA A 371 -11.03 -96.02 -95.75
CA ALA A 371 -10.41 -94.89 -96.39
C ALA A 371 -9.62 -94.04 -95.39
N VAL A 372 -8.57 -93.42 -95.91
CA VAL A 372 -7.92 -92.24 -95.37
C VAL A 372 -8.89 -91.05 -95.44
N THR A 373 -9.13 -90.39 -94.31
CA THR A 373 -9.37 -88.95 -94.14
C THR A 373 -8.85 -88.65 -92.72
N ARG A 374 -7.87 -87.80 -92.41
CA ARG A 374 -7.47 -86.47 -92.88
C ARG A 374 -8.62 -85.46 -92.92
N THR A 375 -8.87 -84.85 -91.77
CA THR A 375 -9.20 -83.42 -91.64
C THR A 375 -8.74 -82.99 -90.24
N GLN A 376 -7.58 -82.36 -90.06
CA GLN A 376 -7.27 -80.93 -90.24
C GLN A 376 -8.10 -79.96 -89.38
N ASN A 377 -7.33 -79.05 -88.78
CA ASN A 377 -7.65 -77.66 -88.45
C ASN A 377 -8.43 -77.41 -87.15
N ASN A 378 -8.10 -76.40 -86.35
CA ASN A 378 -7.23 -75.26 -86.62
C ASN A 378 -6.75 -74.59 -85.32
N ASN A 379 -5.56 -73.99 -85.41
CA ASN A 379 -5.12 -72.83 -84.65
C ASN A 379 -6.26 -71.83 -84.41
N HIS A 380 -6.19 -71.05 -83.33
CA HIS A 380 -6.26 -69.58 -83.43
C HIS A 380 -5.58 -68.90 -82.23
N THR A 381 -4.93 -67.80 -82.58
CA THR A 381 -4.19 -66.76 -81.86
C THR A 381 -5.02 -65.94 -80.84
N ARG A 382 -4.29 -65.32 -79.86
CA ARG A 382 -4.47 -64.02 -79.13
C ARG A 382 -5.62 -63.09 -79.59
N PRO A 383 -6.16 -62.10 -78.81
CA PRO A 383 -5.42 -61.16 -77.92
C PRO A 383 -6.18 -60.49 -76.72
N SER A 384 -5.41 -59.70 -75.94
CA SER A 384 -5.61 -58.33 -75.35
C SER A 384 -6.86 -57.85 -74.56
N ASP A 385 -6.54 -56.89 -73.67
CA ASP A 385 -7.35 -55.80 -73.07
C ASP A 385 -8.22 -56.17 -71.83
N ALA A 386 -8.39 -55.36 -70.77
CA ALA A 386 -8.20 -53.92 -70.60
C ALA A 386 -8.12 -53.52 -69.10
N ALA A 387 -7.58 -52.32 -68.87
CA ALA A 387 -8.04 -51.28 -67.93
C ALA A 387 -8.13 -51.54 -66.41
N THR A 388 -7.44 -50.69 -65.61
CA THR A 388 -8.06 -49.72 -64.68
C THR A 388 -7.00 -48.67 -64.26
N GLY A 389 -7.35 -47.38 -64.35
CA GLY A 389 -6.41 -46.24 -64.43
C GLY A 389 -5.96 -45.54 -63.13
N PRO A 390 -5.35 -44.35 -63.23
CA PRO A 390 -4.96 -43.51 -62.09
C PRO A 390 -5.95 -42.33 -61.91
N ILE A 391 -6.37 -42.04 -60.67
CA ILE A 391 -7.19 -40.85 -60.37
C ILE A 391 -6.69 -40.11 -59.11
N ALA A 392 -6.40 -38.83 -59.35
CA ALA A 392 -6.57 -37.61 -58.52
C ALA A 392 -5.94 -37.55 -57.11
N VAL A 393 -5.01 -36.63 -56.82
CA VAL A 393 -5.15 -35.16 -56.63
C VAL A 393 -5.95 -34.75 -55.38
N ARG A 394 -5.24 -34.23 -54.37
CA ARG A 394 -5.52 -33.02 -53.55
C ARG A 394 -4.53 -33.02 -52.36
N ALA A 395 -4.15 -31.94 -51.70
CA ALA A 395 -3.99 -30.50 -51.93
C ALA A 395 -3.67 -29.91 -50.54
N ARG A 396 -2.84 -28.85 -50.50
CA ARG A 396 -2.68 -27.86 -49.40
C ARG A 396 -1.95 -28.38 -48.13
N SER A 397 -1.20 -27.62 -47.35
CA SER A 397 -0.92 -26.18 -47.22
C SER A 397 0.26 -26.01 -46.24
N GLY A 398 1.03 -24.93 -46.39
CA GLY A 398 2.16 -24.57 -45.51
C GLY A 398 1.76 -23.92 -44.14
N PRO A 399 2.70 -23.18 -43.48
CA PRO A 399 3.10 -23.26 -42.05
C PRO A 399 2.49 -22.09 -41.19
N PRO A 400 2.94 -21.65 -39.95
CA PRO A 400 4.24 -21.80 -39.25
C PRO A 400 4.28 -21.85 -37.68
N ARG A 401 5.52 -21.78 -37.17
CA ARG A 401 6.03 -21.64 -35.79
C ARG A 401 5.75 -20.27 -35.11
N PRO A 402 6.00 -20.12 -33.79
CA PRO A 402 5.56 -18.99 -32.96
C PRO A 402 6.64 -17.94 -32.62
N SER A 403 6.23 -16.69 -32.34
CA SER A 403 6.99 -15.66 -31.60
C SER A 403 5.99 -14.67 -30.96
N ARG A 404 5.89 -14.59 -29.63
CA ARG A 404 6.48 -13.56 -28.74
C ARG A 404 6.19 -12.11 -29.16
N GLY A 405 5.41 -11.44 -28.31
CA GLY A 405 5.03 -10.02 -28.32
C GLY A 405 3.94 -9.84 -27.28
#